data_AF-A0A7Z9Y7F4-F1
#
_entry.id   AF-A0A7Z9Y7F4-F1
#
_cell.length_a   1.000
_cell.length_b   1.000
_cell.length_c   1.000
_cell.angle_alpha   90.00
_cell.angle_beta   90.00
_cell.angle_gamma   90.00
#
_symmetry.space_group_name_H-M   'P 1'
#
loop_
_entity.id
_entity.type
_entity.pdbx_description
1 polymer ?
#
loop_
_entity_poly.entity_id
_entity_poly.type
_entity_poly.pdbx_seq_one_letter_code
_entity_poly.pdbx_strand_id
1 'polypeptide(L)'
;MAGVVSLILLLLTVFPSTTYGDEDYFDRITLYSNGRITRFSEMPIKVFIDENSLPVDERNGYVGDLLYALQRWQDSSGGLVRFRRVSRREETDLSVEWIGRSLSSRADNALGEAILMEMEDESGLRWAVEVQLSTVMPDNVTKLSHDRMKMVALHEIGHALGLWGHSPLKGDVMYPSSENLTPSARDINTLRRLYSTPPGTPQHRKALKILGDMISKAPKNARLHYLIGSVYLDMGDYDRAIDHLLACLELDIRYMAAGQKLVRAYLRKGEEGEAIKRYELILEQNPTPEIHNQTGILLFQSGDYDKAIDHFRKALQLKPGFTPARKNLLNVYKAKAEALMKQGGYDEAIEALKSAIKLNPVEAESHLMLGVVLSRSGRFADAADEFETVLKLNPGYKEAKLNLAATYNSLGIEATRRGEWDEAIRLYEKALRLNPERKEIRSNLVAAHWNKSESLISQGRYRPALEYLRRCLELNPSLKEAYLQIGVIHAKLREYPKAITALQKAIEMDPNYAEAKYNLLAVYHAYAQ
;
A
#
# COMPACT_ATOMS: atom_id res chain seq x y z
N MET A 1 -11.91 3.86 -18.50
CA MET A 1 -13.29 4.16 -18.92
C MET A 1 -14.24 3.22 -18.19
N ALA A 2 -15.38 3.75 -17.72
CA ALA A 2 -16.40 3.16 -16.84
C ALA A 2 -16.03 3.09 -15.35
N GLY A 3 -16.31 4.18 -14.64
CA GLY A 3 -16.19 4.34 -13.20
C GLY A 3 -16.66 5.73 -12.73
N VAL A 4 -17.73 6.25 -13.36
CA VAL A 4 -18.39 7.49 -12.94
C VAL A 4 -19.78 7.08 -12.47
N VAL A 5 -20.00 7.12 -11.16
CA VAL A 5 -21.28 6.81 -10.54
C VAL A 5 -22.19 8.02 -10.75
N SER A 6 -22.98 8.02 -11.83
CA SER A 6 -24.07 8.98 -12.02
C SER A 6 -25.14 8.73 -10.97
N LEU A 7 -25.28 9.66 -10.03
CA LEU A 7 -26.23 9.57 -8.93
C LEU A 7 -27.49 10.37 -9.29
N ILE A 8 -28.51 9.64 -9.71
CA ILE A 8 -29.77 10.14 -10.28
C ILE A 8 -30.62 10.86 -9.20
N LEU A 9 -30.93 12.13 -9.45
CA LEU A 9 -31.73 13.02 -8.59
C LEU A 9 -33.25 12.77 -8.66
N LEU A 10 -33.93 12.95 -7.54
CA LEU A 10 -35.40 13.02 -7.47
C LEU A 10 -35.76 14.08 -6.42
N LEU A 11 -36.53 15.10 -6.80
CA LEU A 11 -37.31 15.95 -5.89
C LEU A 11 -38.21 16.91 -6.68
N LEU A 12 -39.52 16.62 -6.64
CA LEU A 12 -40.57 17.61 -6.84
C LEU A 12 -40.88 18.29 -5.50
N THR A 13 -40.78 19.61 -5.51
CA THR A 13 -41.77 20.58 -4.99
C THR A 13 -42.72 20.14 -3.88
N VAL A 14 -42.41 20.56 -2.64
CA VAL A 14 -43.36 21.30 -1.78
C VAL A 14 -42.55 22.28 -0.91
N PHE A 15 -42.17 23.43 -1.48
CA PHE A 15 -41.91 24.61 -0.65
C PHE A 15 -43.24 25.37 -0.60
N PRO A 16 -43.93 25.44 0.55
CA PRO A 16 -45.03 26.38 0.69
C PRO A 16 -44.46 27.78 0.45
N SER A 17 -45.20 28.59 -0.29
CA SER A 17 -44.99 30.03 -0.40
C SER A 17 -45.24 30.70 0.95
N THR A 18 -44.35 30.48 1.90
CA THR A 18 -44.19 31.35 3.07
C THR A 18 -43.32 32.50 2.63
N THR A 19 -43.77 33.72 2.87
CA THR A 19 -43.07 34.97 2.59
C THR A 19 -41.69 34.99 3.25
N TYR A 20 -40.67 34.54 2.53
CA TYR A 20 -39.27 34.65 2.93
C TYR A 20 -38.76 36.03 2.50
N GLY A 21 -38.89 37.02 3.38
CA GLY A 21 -38.09 38.24 3.30
C GLY A 21 -36.61 37.89 3.55
N ASP A 22 -35.71 38.36 2.69
CA ASP A 22 -34.25 38.45 2.89
C ASP A 22 -33.44 37.16 3.22
N GLU A 23 -33.96 35.94 3.11
CA GLU A 23 -33.11 34.73 3.28
C GLU A 23 -32.16 34.51 2.10
N ASP A 24 -30.98 35.15 2.10
CA ASP A 24 -29.85 34.80 1.22
C ASP A 24 -29.62 33.28 1.24
N TYR A 25 -29.70 32.63 0.06
CA TYR A 25 -29.57 31.17 -0.08
C TYR A 25 -28.14 30.68 0.16
N PHE A 26 -27.22 31.59 0.49
CA PHE A 26 -25.87 31.30 0.96
C PHE A 26 -25.79 30.16 1.97
N ASP A 27 -26.70 30.10 2.95
CA ASP A 27 -26.64 29.08 3.99
C ASP A 27 -26.93 27.66 3.44
N ARG A 28 -27.53 27.56 2.25
CA ARG A 28 -27.86 26.30 1.56
C ARG A 28 -26.73 25.80 0.65
N ILE A 29 -25.70 26.60 0.39
CA ILE A 29 -24.61 26.23 -0.54
C ILE A 29 -23.71 25.11 0.02
N THR A 30 -23.86 24.77 1.30
CA THR A 30 -23.05 23.75 1.96
C THR A 30 -23.72 22.38 2.07
N LEU A 31 -25.00 22.26 1.66
CA LEU A 31 -25.79 21.04 1.83
C LEU A 31 -25.22 19.84 1.08
N TYR A 32 -24.58 20.08 -0.07
CA TYR A 32 -24.07 19.03 -0.96
C TYR A 32 -22.55 18.84 -0.87
N SER A 33 -21.88 19.64 -0.05
CA SER A 33 -20.42 19.69 0.10
C SER A 33 -19.97 19.29 1.52
N ASN A 34 -20.64 18.28 2.09
CA ASN A 34 -20.42 17.79 3.46
C ASN A 34 -20.48 18.92 4.52
N GLY A 35 -21.28 19.97 4.28
CA GLY A 35 -21.42 21.10 5.19
C GLY A 35 -20.24 22.09 5.13
N ARG A 36 -19.48 22.14 4.03
CA ARG A 36 -18.33 23.04 3.86
C ARG A 36 -18.47 23.97 2.67
N ILE A 37 -17.82 25.13 2.74
CA ILE A 37 -17.71 26.03 1.58
C ILE A 37 -16.79 25.43 0.51
N THR A 38 -17.32 25.21 -0.69
CA THR A 38 -16.58 24.71 -1.86
C THR A 38 -16.66 25.71 -3.01
N ARG A 39 -15.51 26.14 -3.52
CA ARG A 39 -15.38 27.07 -4.65
C ARG A 39 -14.01 26.92 -5.31
N PHE A 40 -13.85 27.46 -6.51
CA PHE A 40 -12.53 27.62 -7.11
C PHE A 40 -11.68 28.64 -6.34
N SER A 41 -10.42 28.28 -6.08
CA SER A 41 -9.45 29.15 -5.39
C SER A 41 -8.50 29.86 -6.36
N GLU A 42 -8.25 29.27 -7.53
CA GLU A 42 -7.38 29.82 -8.56
C GLU A 42 -8.20 30.47 -9.69
N MET A 43 -7.61 31.49 -10.31
CA MET A 43 -8.21 32.22 -11.44
C MET A 43 -7.16 32.45 -12.53
N PRO A 44 -7.53 32.40 -13.82
CA PRO A 44 -8.86 32.04 -14.34
C PRO A 44 -9.16 30.54 -14.21
N ILE A 45 -10.43 30.19 -13.99
CA ILE A 45 -10.94 28.82 -14.00
C ILE A 45 -10.70 28.23 -15.39
N LYS A 46 -9.98 27.10 -15.46
CA LYS A 46 -9.70 26.41 -16.72
C LYS A 46 -10.92 25.61 -17.13
N VAL A 47 -11.50 25.95 -18.29
CA VAL A 47 -12.72 25.32 -18.80
C VAL A 47 -12.40 24.47 -20.02
N PHE A 48 -12.64 23.17 -19.90
CA PHE A 48 -12.63 22.25 -21.03
C PHE A 48 -14.05 22.12 -21.58
N ILE A 49 -14.20 22.33 -22.89
CA ILE A 49 -15.48 22.25 -23.60
C ILE A 49 -15.39 21.06 -24.54
N ASP A 50 -16.15 20.00 -24.28
CA ASP A 50 -16.16 18.82 -25.13
C ASP A 50 -17.05 19.03 -26.36
N GLU A 51 -16.54 19.74 -27.35
CA GLU A 51 -17.26 19.98 -28.61
C GLU A 51 -17.58 18.69 -29.39
N ASN A 52 -16.91 17.56 -29.08
CA ASN A 52 -17.17 16.28 -29.72
C ASN A 52 -18.44 15.61 -29.19
N SER A 53 -18.94 16.03 -28.02
CA SER A 53 -20.22 15.58 -27.48
C SER A 53 -21.44 16.17 -28.23
N LEU A 54 -21.22 17.18 -29.07
CA LEU A 54 -22.26 17.85 -29.86
C LEU A 54 -22.36 17.35 -31.31
N PRO A 55 -23.59 17.27 -31.88
CA PRO A 55 -23.79 17.16 -33.32
C PRO A 55 -23.09 18.31 -34.08
N VAL A 56 -22.52 18.02 -35.25
CA VAL A 56 -21.71 18.97 -36.04
C VAL A 56 -22.51 20.23 -36.42
N ASP A 57 -23.81 20.09 -36.70
CA ASP A 57 -24.73 21.17 -37.06
C ASP A 57 -25.06 22.11 -35.90
N GLU A 58 -24.90 21.67 -34.65
CA GLU A 58 -25.25 22.43 -33.45
C GLU A 58 -24.03 22.97 -32.70
N ARG A 59 -22.84 22.43 -33.01
CA ARG A 59 -21.58 22.71 -32.30
C ARG A 59 -21.34 24.21 -32.12
N ASN A 60 -21.41 24.99 -33.19
CA ASN A 60 -21.13 26.43 -33.11
C ASN A 60 -22.18 27.20 -32.31
N GLY A 61 -23.44 26.76 -32.34
CA GLY A 61 -24.55 27.42 -31.66
C GLY A 61 -24.50 27.22 -30.15
N TYR A 62 -24.53 25.97 -29.68
CA TYR A 62 -24.55 25.69 -28.24
C TYR A 62 -23.23 25.97 -27.54
N VAL A 63 -22.08 25.86 -28.21
CA VAL A 63 -20.81 26.35 -27.66
C VAL A 63 -20.89 27.87 -27.48
N GLY A 64 -21.49 28.60 -28.43
CA GLY A 64 -21.77 30.03 -28.30
C GLY A 64 -22.65 30.37 -27.09
N ASP A 65 -23.68 29.57 -26.83
CA ASP A 65 -24.58 29.76 -25.67
C ASP A 65 -23.89 29.48 -24.33
N LEU A 66 -23.00 28.49 -24.26
CA LEU A 66 -22.16 28.24 -23.09
C LEU A 66 -21.18 29.40 -22.87
N LEU A 67 -20.50 29.84 -23.92
CA LEU A 67 -19.58 30.98 -23.85
C LEU A 67 -20.31 32.26 -23.41
N TYR A 68 -21.56 32.44 -23.85
CA TYR A 68 -22.43 33.50 -23.34
C TYR A 68 -22.62 33.39 -21.82
N ALA A 69 -22.97 32.21 -21.30
CA ALA A 69 -23.16 32.01 -19.86
C ALA A 69 -21.87 32.30 -19.05
N LEU A 70 -20.72 31.81 -19.51
CA LEU A 70 -19.42 32.09 -18.89
C LEU A 70 -19.09 33.59 -18.88
N GLN A 71 -19.30 34.25 -20.02
CA GLN A 71 -19.08 35.70 -20.15
C GLN A 71 -20.01 36.49 -19.23
N ARG A 72 -21.28 36.11 -19.13
CA ARG A 72 -22.25 36.76 -18.25
C ARG A 72 -21.88 36.66 -16.78
N TRP A 73 -21.40 35.50 -16.31
CA TRP A 73 -20.88 35.37 -14.94
C TRP A 73 -19.63 36.24 -14.71
N GLN A 74 -18.73 36.32 -15.69
CA GLN A 74 -17.55 37.18 -15.61
C GLN A 74 -17.92 38.67 -15.54
N ASP A 75 -18.81 39.12 -16.42
CA ASP A 75 -19.23 40.53 -16.50
C ASP A 75 -20.04 40.96 -15.27
N SER A 76 -21.09 40.19 -14.93
CA SER A 76 -21.97 40.53 -13.80
C SER A 76 -21.24 40.50 -12.46
N SER A 77 -20.20 39.66 -12.32
CA SER A 77 -19.38 39.61 -11.12
C SER A 77 -18.28 40.68 -11.07
N GLY A 78 -18.14 41.51 -12.13
CA GLY A 78 -17.09 42.50 -12.24
C GLY A 78 -15.69 41.88 -12.28
N GLY A 79 -15.55 40.70 -12.91
CA GLY A 79 -14.29 39.97 -13.02
C GLY A 79 -13.86 39.20 -11.76
N LEU A 80 -14.72 39.05 -10.76
CA LEU A 80 -14.45 38.23 -9.58
C LEU A 80 -14.16 36.78 -9.97
N VAL A 81 -14.97 36.24 -10.88
CA VAL A 81 -14.72 34.95 -11.54
C VAL A 81 -14.26 35.22 -12.97
N ARG A 82 -13.23 34.49 -13.41
CA ARG A 82 -12.67 34.60 -14.76
C ARG A 82 -12.50 33.21 -15.34
N PHE A 83 -12.73 33.07 -16.64
CA PHE A 83 -12.65 31.78 -17.32
C PHE A 83 -11.57 31.79 -18.39
N ARG A 84 -10.90 30.65 -18.57
CA ARG A 84 -9.96 30.44 -19.68
C ARG A 84 -10.19 29.08 -20.28
N ARG A 85 -10.44 29.03 -21.58
CA ARG A 85 -10.61 27.77 -22.30
C ARG A 85 -9.28 26.99 -22.38
N VAL A 86 -9.35 25.68 -22.17
CA VAL A 86 -8.22 24.74 -22.36
C VAL A 86 -8.59 23.65 -23.38
N SER A 87 -7.58 23.10 -24.04
CA SER A 87 -7.77 22.10 -25.11
C SER A 87 -7.70 20.64 -24.62
N ARG A 88 -7.23 20.43 -23.39
CA ARG A 88 -6.99 19.10 -22.79
C ARG A 88 -7.82 18.94 -21.53
N ARG A 89 -8.56 17.83 -21.41
CA ARG A 89 -9.45 17.57 -20.26
C ARG A 89 -8.67 17.42 -18.96
N GLU A 90 -7.42 16.95 -19.03
CA GLU A 90 -6.54 16.74 -17.87
C GLU A 90 -6.10 18.07 -17.21
N GLU A 91 -6.15 19.17 -17.94
CA GLU A 91 -5.77 20.50 -17.45
C GLU A 91 -6.96 21.27 -16.84
N THR A 92 -8.16 20.68 -16.84
CA THR A 92 -9.40 21.39 -16.54
C THR A 92 -9.68 21.53 -15.04
N ASP A 93 -10.37 22.61 -14.68
CA ASP A 93 -11.01 22.79 -13.37
C ASP A 93 -12.53 22.53 -13.47
N LEU A 94 -13.09 22.91 -14.63
CA LEU A 94 -14.50 22.76 -14.98
C LEU A 94 -14.59 22.10 -16.37
N SER A 95 -15.16 20.90 -16.47
CA SER A 95 -15.47 20.29 -17.77
C SER A 95 -16.94 20.47 -18.11
N VAL A 96 -17.24 20.82 -19.36
CA VAL A 96 -18.61 20.89 -19.87
C VAL A 96 -18.77 19.93 -21.03
N GLU A 97 -19.82 19.10 -20.96
CA GLU A 97 -20.22 18.20 -22.03
C GLU A 97 -21.73 18.31 -22.30
N TRP A 98 -22.13 17.89 -23.49
CA TRP A 98 -23.52 17.84 -23.91
C TRP A 98 -24.02 16.41 -24.04
N ILE A 99 -25.30 16.23 -23.77
CA ILE A 99 -25.97 14.93 -23.85
C ILE A 99 -27.22 15.04 -24.70
N GLY A 100 -27.36 14.12 -25.66
CA GLY A 100 -28.53 14.02 -26.55
C GLY A 100 -29.74 13.33 -25.92
N ARG A 101 -29.87 13.39 -24.59
CA ARG A 101 -30.96 12.78 -23.83
C ARG A 101 -31.28 13.61 -22.61
N SER A 102 -32.53 13.57 -22.19
CA SER A 102 -32.96 14.10 -20.91
C SER A 102 -32.21 13.43 -19.78
N LEU A 103 -31.75 14.23 -18.83
CA LEU A 103 -31.18 13.76 -17.59
C LEU A 103 -32.28 13.06 -16.78
N SER A 104 -31.95 11.92 -16.18
CA SER A 104 -32.87 11.13 -15.36
C SER A 104 -33.27 11.84 -14.04
N SER A 105 -32.82 13.08 -13.81
CA SER A 105 -33.14 13.84 -12.60
C SER A 105 -34.59 14.31 -12.61
N ARG A 106 -35.40 13.78 -11.69
CA ARG A 106 -36.78 14.22 -11.42
C ARG A 106 -36.81 15.45 -10.50
N ALA A 107 -35.89 16.40 -10.66
CA ALA A 107 -35.91 17.69 -9.97
C ALA A 107 -35.65 18.83 -10.98
N ASP A 108 -36.49 19.86 -10.86
CA ASP A 108 -36.52 21.16 -11.55
C ASP A 108 -35.36 21.44 -12.54
N ASN A 109 -35.70 21.49 -13.84
CA ASN A 109 -34.81 21.61 -15.00
C ASN A 109 -33.91 20.38 -15.28
N ALA A 110 -34.51 19.28 -15.73
CA ALA A 110 -33.87 18.07 -16.29
C ALA A 110 -33.05 18.28 -17.60
N LEU A 111 -32.53 19.50 -17.77
CA LEU A 111 -31.82 20.01 -18.92
C LEU A 111 -30.34 20.28 -18.62
N GLY A 112 -29.92 20.28 -17.34
CA GLY A 112 -28.53 20.44 -16.95
C GLY A 112 -28.24 19.81 -15.59
N GLU A 113 -26.98 19.49 -15.33
CA GLU A 113 -26.52 19.03 -14.02
C GLU A 113 -25.04 19.38 -13.80
N ALA A 114 -24.75 20.09 -12.71
CA ALA A 114 -23.40 20.27 -12.18
C ALA A 114 -23.08 19.22 -11.10
N ILE A 115 -21.97 18.52 -11.28
CA ILE A 115 -21.51 17.42 -10.42
C ILE A 115 -20.19 17.83 -9.78
N LEU A 116 -20.22 17.96 -8.46
CA LEU A 116 -19.02 18.19 -7.65
C LEU A 116 -18.26 16.87 -7.47
N MET A 117 -17.04 16.79 -8.01
CA MET A 117 -16.19 15.60 -7.92
C MET A 117 -15.08 15.79 -6.90
N GLU A 118 -15.01 14.89 -5.93
CA GLU A 118 -13.89 14.76 -4.99
C GLU A 118 -12.79 13.93 -5.66
N MET A 119 -11.65 14.56 -5.96
CA MET A 119 -10.47 13.87 -6.47
C MET A 119 -9.39 13.86 -5.39
N GLU A 120 -8.75 12.71 -5.22
CA GLU A 120 -7.65 12.53 -4.28
C GLU A 120 -6.38 12.28 -5.12
N ASP A 121 -5.41 13.20 -5.04
CA ASP A 121 -4.11 13.05 -5.68
C ASP A 121 -2.97 13.14 -4.64
N GLU A 122 -1.72 12.99 -5.08
CA GLU A 122 -0.53 13.01 -4.21
C GLU A 122 -0.35 14.34 -3.46
N SER A 123 -1.03 15.42 -3.88
CA SER A 123 -1.01 16.75 -3.26
C SER A 123 -2.18 17.02 -2.30
N GLY A 124 -3.16 16.10 -2.25
CA GLY A 124 -4.32 16.13 -1.36
C GLY A 124 -5.65 16.08 -2.10
N LEU A 125 -6.70 16.58 -1.42
CA LEU A 125 -8.05 16.64 -1.94
C LEU A 125 -8.20 17.82 -2.91
N ARG A 126 -8.44 17.54 -4.18
CA ARG A 126 -8.82 18.53 -5.19
C ARG A 126 -10.27 18.34 -5.60
N TRP A 127 -11.00 19.44 -5.71
CA TRP A 127 -12.36 19.43 -6.24
C TRP A 127 -12.34 19.81 -7.71
N ALA A 128 -13.05 19.05 -8.53
CA ALA A 128 -13.35 19.40 -9.92
C ALA A 128 -14.87 19.43 -10.10
N VAL A 129 -15.34 20.16 -11.11
CA VAL A 129 -16.75 20.17 -11.46
C VAL A 129 -16.94 19.70 -12.88
N GLU A 130 -17.89 18.79 -13.07
CA GLU A 130 -18.39 18.41 -14.39
C GLU A 130 -19.79 18.97 -14.56
N VAL A 131 -20.05 19.63 -15.68
CA VAL A 131 -21.36 20.14 -16.05
C VAL A 131 -21.83 19.40 -17.29
N GLN A 132 -23.00 18.78 -17.18
CA GLN A 132 -23.69 18.14 -18.28
C GLN A 132 -24.86 19.01 -18.73
N LEU A 133 -25.01 19.24 -20.04
CA LEU A 133 -26.09 20.03 -20.61
C LEU A 133 -26.87 19.21 -21.64
N SER A 134 -28.18 19.08 -21.47
CA SER A 134 -29.07 18.42 -22.43
C SER A 134 -29.28 19.30 -23.67
N THR A 135 -29.13 18.72 -24.85
CA THR A 135 -29.48 19.39 -26.12
C THR A 135 -30.95 19.21 -26.50
N VAL A 136 -31.71 18.43 -25.72
CA VAL A 136 -33.11 18.13 -25.98
C VAL A 136 -33.98 18.42 -24.76
N MET A 137 -35.25 18.72 -25.01
CA MET A 137 -36.29 18.81 -23.99
C MET A 137 -36.54 17.44 -23.33
N PRO A 138 -37.24 17.39 -22.17
CA PRO A 138 -37.53 16.13 -21.50
C PRO A 138 -38.34 15.11 -22.32
N ASP A 139 -38.99 15.56 -23.40
CA ASP A 139 -39.67 14.70 -24.37
C ASP A 139 -38.70 13.92 -25.28
N ASN A 140 -37.39 14.22 -25.23
CA ASN A 140 -36.31 13.66 -26.06
C ASN A 140 -36.50 13.80 -27.58
N VAL A 141 -37.42 14.67 -28.01
CA VAL A 141 -37.71 14.88 -29.44
C VAL A 141 -37.42 16.33 -29.83
N THR A 142 -37.73 17.26 -28.93
CA THR A 142 -37.61 18.68 -29.23
C THR A 142 -36.21 19.18 -28.88
N LYS A 143 -35.49 19.71 -29.88
CA LYS A 143 -34.19 20.37 -29.67
C LYS A 143 -34.33 21.58 -28.74
N LEU A 144 -33.34 21.81 -27.89
CA LEU A 144 -33.37 22.93 -26.95
C LEU A 144 -33.17 24.25 -27.70
N SER A 145 -34.00 25.25 -27.46
CA SER A 145 -33.77 26.56 -28.06
C SER A 145 -32.48 27.20 -27.51
N HIS A 146 -31.83 28.04 -28.31
CA HIS A 146 -30.61 28.75 -27.89
C HIS A 146 -30.81 29.56 -26.60
N ASP A 147 -31.95 30.25 -26.45
CA ASP A 147 -32.22 31.01 -25.23
C ASP A 147 -32.41 30.09 -24.02
N ARG A 148 -33.03 28.92 -24.19
CA ARG A 148 -33.15 27.95 -23.11
C ARG A 148 -31.80 27.32 -22.76
N MET A 149 -30.95 27.03 -23.75
CA MET A 149 -29.57 26.57 -23.52
C MET A 149 -28.77 27.60 -22.72
N LYS A 150 -28.86 28.90 -23.05
CA LYS A 150 -28.21 29.97 -22.27
C LYS A 150 -28.69 29.99 -20.81
N MET A 151 -30.01 29.88 -20.59
CA MET A 151 -30.58 29.88 -19.24
C MET A 151 -30.09 28.70 -18.41
N VAL A 152 -30.09 27.49 -18.99
CA VAL A 152 -29.62 26.28 -18.33
C VAL A 152 -28.12 26.36 -18.06
N ALA A 153 -27.31 26.74 -19.06
CA ALA A 153 -25.88 26.92 -18.88
C ALA A 153 -25.57 27.96 -17.79
N LEU A 154 -26.30 29.09 -17.73
CA LEU A 154 -26.16 30.08 -16.67
C LEU A 154 -26.40 29.48 -15.28
N HIS A 155 -27.46 28.68 -15.13
CA HIS A 155 -27.82 28.02 -13.88
C HIS A 155 -26.74 27.02 -13.43
N GLU A 156 -26.35 26.10 -14.33
CA GLU A 156 -25.36 25.07 -14.01
C GLU A 156 -23.96 25.63 -13.77
N ILE A 157 -23.58 26.70 -14.49
CA ILE A 157 -22.33 27.41 -14.20
C ILE A 157 -22.39 28.07 -12.82
N GLY A 158 -23.54 28.56 -12.39
CA GLY A 158 -23.72 29.06 -11.03
C GLY A 158 -23.44 27.98 -9.97
N HIS A 159 -23.98 26.78 -10.15
CA HIS A 159 -23.65 25.62 -9.32
C HIS A 159 -22.16 25.29 -9.37
N ALA A 160 -21.57 25.27 -10.57
CA ALA A 160 -20.14 24.99 -10.74
C ALA A 160 -19.23 26.00 -10.03
N LEU A 161 -19.65 27.27 -9.94
CA LEU A 161 -18.96 28.30 -9.17
C LEU A 161 -19.08 28.14 -7.64
N GLY A 162 -19.90 27.18 -7.18
CA GLY A 162 -20.09 26.83 -5.77
C GLY A 162 -21.42 27.30 -5.18
N LEU A 163 -22.33 27.86 -5.98
CA LEU A 163 -23.69 28.22 -5.55
C LEU A 163 -24.58 26.98 -5.53
N TRP A 164 -24.26 25.97 -4.73
CA TRP A 164 -24.98 24.69 -4.69
C TRP A 164 -26.40 24.75 -4.10
N GLY A 165 -26.85 25.93 -3.67
CA GLY A 165 -28.20 26.16 -3.14
C GLY A 165 -29.09 26.86 -4.17
N HIS A 166 -30.38 26.57 -4.14
CA HIS A 166 -31.37 27.27 -4.98
C HIS A 166 -31.87 28.54 -4.32
N SER A 167 -32.00 29.61 -5.13
CA SER A 167 -32.68 30.83 -4.72
C SER A 167 -34.19 30.59 -4.58
N PRO A 168 -34.84 31.22 -3.58
CA PRO A 168 -36.30 31.22 -3.49
C PRO A 168 -36.98 32.22 -4.45
N LEU A 169 -36.25 33.12 -5.11
CA LEU A 169 -36.84 34.17 -5.95
C LEU A 169 -36.71 33.89 -7.44
N LYS A 170 -37.82 33.95 -8.17
CA LYS A 170 -37.89 33.75 -9.63
C LYS A 170 -37.00 34.71 -10.45
N GLY A 171 -36.63 35.86 -9.89
CA GLY A 171 -35.77 36.86 -10.54
C GLY A 171 -34.27 36.51 -10.51
N ASP A 172 -33.89 35.43 -9.83
CA ASP A 172 -32.51 34.97 -9.75
C ASP A 172 -32.24 33.87 -10.78
N VAL A 173 -31.01 33.82 -11.30
CA VAL A 173 -30.56 32.71 -12.14
C VAL A 173 -30.55 31.41 -11.36
N MET A 174 -30.24 31.45 -10.06
CA MET A 174 -30.22 30.26 -9.19
C MET A 174 -31.61 29.79 -8.74
N TYR A 175 -32.69 30.35 -9.28
CA TYR A 175 -34.03 29.78 -9.12
C TYR A 175 -34.15 28.48 -9.94
N PRO A 176 -34.73 27.38 -9.41
CA PRO A 176 -34.72 26.06 -10.06
C PRO A 176 -35.36 26.02 -11.47
N SER A 177 -36.19 26.99 -11.81
CA SER A 177 -36.79 27.12 -13.15
C SER A 177 -36.62 28.55 -13.68
N SER A 178 -35.45 29.13 -13.44
CA SER A 178 -35.13 30.48 -13.90
C SER A 178 -35.26 30.60 -15.42
N GLU A 179 -35.83 31.73 -15.85
CA GLU A 179 -35.87 32.16 -17.25
C GLU A 179 -34.98 33.39 -17.48
N ASN A 180 -34.10 33.69 -16.52
CA ASN A 180 -33.24 34.87 -16.56
C ASN A 180 -31.98 34.59 -17.38
N LEU A 181 -31.62 35.55 -18.24
CA LEU A 181 -30.41 35.49 -19.08
C LEU A 181 -29.20 36.23 -18.47
N THR A 182 -29.33 36.73 -17.24
CA THR A 182 -28.27 37.45 -16.53
C THR A 182 -28.37 37.17 -15.04
N PRO A 183 -27.25 36.87 -14.34
CA PRO A 183 -27.24 36.76 -12.89
C PRO A 183 -27.77 38.03 -12.23
N SER A 184 -28.65 37.88 -11.23
CA SER A 184 -29.22 39.03 -10.53
C SER A 184 -28.20 39.68 -9.60
N ALA A 185 -28.50 40.89 -9.11
CA ALA A 185 -27.66 41.54 -8.09
C ALA A 185 -27.52 40.68 -6.82
N ARG A 186 -28.56 39.88 -6.50
CA ARG A 186 -28.54 38.96 -5.37
C ARG A 186 -27.63 37.78 -5.63
N ASP A 187 -27.72 37.13 -6.81
CA ASP A 187 -26.80 36.06 -7.19
C ASP A 187 -25.34 36.49 -7.08
N ILE A 188 -25.04 37.70 -7.56
CA ILE A 188 -23.70 38.27 -7.49
C ILE A 188 -23.28 38.59 -6.05
N ASN A 189 -24.18 39.06 -5.20
CA ASN A 189 -23.86 39.30 -3.79
C ASN A 189 -23.56 37.99 -3.04
N THR A 190 -24.38 36.95 -3.26
CA THR A 190 -24.15 35.61 -2.72
C THR A 190 -22.84 35.03 -3.23
N LEU A 191 -22.52 35.18 -4.51
CA LEU A 191 -21.24 34.77 -5.09
C LEU A 191 -20.05 35.52 -4.47
N ARG A 192 -20.14 36.85 -4.29
CA ARG A 192 -19.11 37.65 -3.61
C ARG A 192 -18.88 37.17 -2.19
N ARG A 193 -19.96 36.89 -1.45
CA ARG A 193 -19.89 36.34 -0.09
C ARG A 193 -19.25 34.95 -0.06
N LEU A 194 -19.53 34.11 -1.06
CA LEU A 194 -18.90 32.79 -1.21
C LEU A 194 -17.40 32.92 -1.43
N TYR A 195 -16.98 33.78 -2.35
CA TYR A 195 -15.57 33.97 -2.68
C TYR A 195 -14.77 34.75 -1.62
N SER A 196 -15.43 35.57 -0.80
CA SER A 196 -14.81 36.19 0.38
C SER A 196 -14.70 35.25 1.57
N THR A 197 -15.49 34.17 1.60
CA THR A 197 -15.38 33.13 2.63
C THR A 197 -14.21 32.20 2.31
N PRO A 198 -13.33 31.87 3.29
CA PRO A 198 -12.24 30.93 3.06
C PRO A 198 -12.76 29.56 2.59
N PRO A 199 -12.13 28.92 1.60
CA PRO A 199 -12.54 27.60 1.14
C PRO A 199 -12.39 26.57 2.26
N GLY A 200 -13.27 25.57 2.28
CA GLY A 200 -13.30 24.53 3.33
C GLY A 200 -13.88 24.98 4.67
N THR A 201 -14.31 26.25 4.79
CA THR A 201 -14.92 26.79 6.02
C THR A 201 -16.14 25.94 6.40
N PRO A 202 -16.17 25.32 7.60
CA PRO A 202 -17.27 24.47 8.01
C PRO A 202 -18.50 25.31 8.39
N GLN A 203 -19.64 24.97 7.80
CA GLN A 203 -20.96 25.46 8.18
C GLN A 203 -21.88 24.31 8.61
N HIS A 204 -21.29 23.27 9.23
CA HIS A 204 -21.99 22.04 9.60
C HIS A 204 -23.28 22.28 10.38
N ARG A 205 -23.28 23.19 11.36
CA ARG A 205 -24.48 23.50 12.15
C ARG A 205 -25.64 24.03 11.29
N LYS A 206 -25.34 24.89 10.31
CA LYS A 206 -26.35 25.43 9.39
C LYS A 206 -26.84 24.36 8.44
N ALA A 207 -25.91 23.61 7.85
CA ALA A 207 -26.24 22.47 6.98
C ALA A 207 -27.14 21.46 7.71
N LEU A 208 -26.75 21.04 8.92
CA LEU A 208 -27.54 20.11 9.75
C LEU A 208 -28.90 20.66 10.16
N LYS A 209 -29.01 21.97 10.45
CA LYS A 209 -30.31 22.58 10.74
C LYS A 209 -31.25 22.47 9.53
N ILE A 210 -30.78 22.87 8.35
CA ILE A 210 -31.57 22.82 7.12
C ILE A 210 -31.90 21.37 6.75
N LEU A 211 -30.91 20.47 6.78
CA LEU A 211 -31.12 19.04 6.52
C LEU A 211 -32.08 18.41 7.53
N GLY A 212 -32.02 18.83 8.80
CA GLY A 212 -32.95 18.43 9.87
C GLY A 212 -34.39 18.84 9.57
N ASP A 213 -34.60 20.08 9.15
CA ASP A 213 -35.93 20.56 8.74
C ASP A 213 -36.44 19.80 7.51
N MET A 214 -35.57 19.48 6.55
CA MET A 214 -35.93 18.70 5.36
C MET A 214 -36.28 17.25 5.69
N ILE A 215 -35.48 16.57 6.52
CA ILE A 215 -35.68 15.16 6.85
C ILE A 215 -36.90 14.96 7.76
N SER A 216 -37.23 15.94 8.60
CA SER A 216 -38.47 15.91 9.40
C SER A 216 -39.73 15.85 8.54
N LYS A 217 -39.70 16.49 7.36
CA LYS A 217 -40.81 16.48 6.38
C LYS A 217 -40.78 15.26 5.46
N ALA A 218 -39.59 14.70 5.22
CA ALA A 218 -39.37 13.58 4.31
C ALA A 218 -38.44 12.51 4.94
N PRO A 219 -38.88 11.81 6.00
CA PRO A 219 -38.02 10.91 6.77
C PRO A 219 -37.59 9.66 5.99
N LYS A 220 -38.32 9.28 4.93
CA LYS A 220 -37.98 8.14 4.07
C LYS A 220 -37.09 8.52 2.88
N ASN A 221 -36.40 9.67 2.93
CA ASN A 221 -35.51 10.12 1.87
C ASN A 221 -34.06 9.66 2.15
N ALA A 222 -33.63 8.62 1.45
CA ALA A 222 -32.29 8.04 1.59
C ALA A 222 -31.16 9.07 1.40
N ARG A 223 -31.32 10.03 0.47
CA ARG A 223 -30.30 11.05 0.19
C ARG A 223 -30.12 12.02 1.36
N LEU A 224 -31.21 12.41 2.04
CA LEU A 224 -31.10 13.29 3.22
C LEU A 224 -30.34 12.60 4.34
N HIS A 225 -30.60 11.31 4.58
CA HIS A 225 -29.81 10.49 5.47
C HIS A 225 -28.33 10.45 5.07
N TYR A 226 -28.02 10.21 3.79
CA TYR A 226 -26.63 10.28 3.30
C TYR A 226 -25.95 11.63 3.54
N LEU A 227 -26.62 12.76 3.24
CA LEU A 227 -26.06 14.10 3.43
C LEU A 227 -25.80 14.40 4.91
N ILE A 228 -26.75 14.07 5.79
CA ILE A 228 -26.59 14.26 7.24
C ILE A 228 -25.43 13.42 7.76
N GLY A 229 -25.39 12.13 7.40
CA GLY A 229 -24.31 11.23 7.78
C GLY A 229 -22.95 11.71 7.27
N SER A 230 -22.92 12.28 6.07
CA SER A 230 -21.71 12.88 5.49
C SER A 230 -21.21 14.10 6.27
N VAL A 231 -22.11 14.96 6.74
CA VAL A 231 -21.75 16.12 7.56
C VAL A 231 -21.23 15.67 8.93
N TYR A 232 -21.88 14.70 9.57
CA TYR A 232 -21.39 14.16 10.84
C TYR A 232 -20.04 13.46 10.70
N LEU A 233 -19.82 12.74 9.60
CA LEU A 233 -18.53 12.12 9.30
C LEU A 233 -17.41 13.17 9.20
N ASP A 234 -17.71 14.30 8.56
CA ASP A 234 -16.78 15.43 8.42
C ASP A 234 -16.51 16.15 9.75
N MET A 235 -17.50 16.19 10.65
CA MET A 235 -17.37 16.68 12.02
C MET A 235 -16.57 15.75 12.94
N GLY A 236 -16.34 14.49 12.54
CA GLY A 236 -15.75 13.46 13.38
C GLY A 236 -16.73 12.81 14.36
N ASP A 237 -18.03 13.06 14.23
CA ASP A 237 -19.07 12.39 15.02
C ASP A 237 -19.46 11.08 14.32
N TYR A 238 -18.63 10.06 14.52
CA TYR A 238 -18.74 8.81 13.77
C TYR A 238 -20.00 8.02 14.10
N ASP A 239 -20.52 8.10 15.34
CA ASP A 239 -21.73 7.39 15.74
C ASP A 239 -22.94 7.91 14.97
N ARG A 240 -23.18 9.23 14.98
CA ARG A 240 -24.30 9.80 14.20
C ARG A 240 -24.08 9.69 12.70
N ALA A 241 -22.82 9.71 12.24
CA ALA A 241 -22.52 9.42 10.85
C ALA A 241 -22.97 8.02 10.45
N ILE A 242 -22.61 7.00 11.25
CA ILE A 242 -22.97 5.59 11.04
C ILE A 242 -24.48 5.42 11.05
N ASP A 243 -25.19 5.95 12.06
CA ASP A 243 -26.66 5.83 12.17
C ASP A 243 -27.36 6.34 10.90
N HIS A 244 -27.00 7.54 10.45
CA HIS A 244 -27.61 8.13 9.26
C HIS A 244 -27.19 7.41 7.96
N LEU A 245 -25.95 6.93 7.85
CA LEU A 245 -25.50 6.17 6.67
C LEU A 245 -26.15 4.77 6.60
N LEU A 246 -26.39 4.13 7.75
CA LEU A 246 -27.16 2.87 7.81
C LEU A 246 -28.61 3.10 7.41
N ALA A 247 -29.27 4.13 7.95
CA ALA A 247 -30.64 4.48 7.56
C ALA A 247 -30.76 4.81 6.06
N CYS A 248 -29.71 5.38 5.45
CA CYS A 248 -29.64 5.55 4.00
C CYS A 248 -29.67 4.20 3.26
N LEU A 249 -28.86 3.24 3.69
CA LEU A 249 -28.76 1.90 3.08
C LEU A 249 -29.98 1.01 3.36
N GLU A 250 -30.69 1.22 4.47
CA GLU A 250 -31.98 0.58 4.73
C GLU A 250 -33.05 1.01 3.75
N LEU A 251 -33.03 2.29 3.33
CA LEU A 251 -33.95 2.85 2.36
C LEU A 251 -33.54 2.53 0.91
N ASP A 252 -32.24 2.52 0.62
CA ASP A 252 -31.67 2.13 -0.67
C ASP A 252 -30.35 1.37 -0.50
N ILE A 253 -30.44 0.05 -0.53
CA ILE A 253 -29.30 -0.86 -0.35
C ILE A 253 -28.22 -0.72 -1.44
N ARG A 254 -28.56 -0.10 -2.58
CA ARG A 254 -27.64 0.11 -3.71
C ARG A 254 -26.96 1.48 -3.67
N TYR A 255 -27.14 2.25 -2.59
CA TYR A 255 -26.53 3.57 -2.43
C TYR A 255 -25.03 3.45 -2.11
N MET A 256 -24.23 3.10 -3.12
CA MET A 256 -22.79 2.78 -2.99
C MET A 256 -21.99 3.87 -2.26
N ALA A 257 -22.30 5.14 -2.49
CA ALA A 257 -21.64 6.26 -1.84
C ALA A 257 -21.82 6.25 -0.31
N ALA A 258 -22.98 5.80 0.18
CA ALA A 258 -23.24 5.65 1.61
C ALA A 258 -22.44 4.49 2.20
N GLY A 259 -22.37 3.35 1.49
CA GLY A 259 -21.53 2.21 1.87
C GLY A 259 -20.05 2.58 2.00
N GLN A 260 -19.51 3.34 1.05
CA GLN A 260 -18.11 3.81 1.09
C GLN A 260 -17.85 4.76 2.28
N LYS A 261 -18.75 5.73 2.53
CA LYS A 261 -18.62 6.62 3.69
C LYS A 261 -18.79 5.87 5.01
N LEU A 262 -19.60 4.81 5.04
CA LEU A 262 -19.80 3.98 6.21
C LEU A 262 -18.54 3.19 6.58
N VAL A 263 -17.86 2.60 5.59
CA VAL A 263 -16.53 2.00 5.79
C VAL A 263 -15.56 3.04 6.39
N ARG A 264 -15.51 4.24 5.80
CA ARG A 264 -14.64 5.33 6.29
C ARG A 264 -14.98 5.70 7.74
N ALA A 265 -16.26 5.76 8.09
CA ALA A 265 -16.71 6.04 9.45
C ALA A 265 -16.25 4.95 10.45
N TYR A 266 -16.45 3.67 10.13
CA TYR A 266 -16.00 2.55 10.96
C TYR A 266 -14.48 2.55 11.15
N LEU A 267 -13.70 2.75 10.08
CA LEU A 267 -12.23 2.83 10.17
C LEU A 267 -11.76 3.98 11.05
N ARG A 268 -12.37 5.17 10.91
CA ARG A 268 -12.02 6.33 11.75
C ARG A 268 -12.41 6.15 13.22
N LYS A 269 -13.45 5.36 13.48
CA LYS A 269 -13.88 4.97 14.82
C LYS A 269 -13.01 3.86 15.43
N GLY A 270 -12.22 3.14 14.62
CA GLY A 270 -11.42 1.98 15.03
C GLY A 270 -12.17 0.65 15.01
N GLU A 271 -13.35 0.60 14.39
CA GLU A 271 -14.18 -0.61 14.26
C GLU A 271 -13.85 -1.36 12.95
N GLU A 272 -12.61 -1.86 12.86
CA GLU A 272 -12.08 -2.50 11.63
C GLU A 272 -12.91 -3.72 11.18
N GLY A 273 -13.42 -4.51 12.13
CA GLY A 273 -14.24 -5.69 11.81
C GLY A 273 -15.54 -5.33 11.09
N GLU A 274 -16.20 -4.23 11.47
CA GLU A 274 -17.39 -3.75 10.77
C GLU A 274 -17.03 -3.16 9.40
N ALA A 275 -15.90 -2.45 9.30
CA ALA A 275 -15.41 -1.96 8.01
C ALA A 275 -15.16 -3.11 7.01
N ILE A 276 -14.56 -4.23 7.46
CA ILE A 276 -14.33 -5.42 6.64
C ILE A 276 -15.66 -6.01 6.16
N LYS A 277 -16.64 -6.22 7.05
CA LYS A 277 -17.98 -6.72 6.65
C LYS A 277 -18.63 -5.82 5.61
N ARG A 278 -18.50 -4.50 5.73
CA ARG A 278 -19.03 -3.55 4.74
C ARG A 278 -18.30 -3.64 3.41
N TYR A 279 -16.98 -3.82 3.40
CA TYR A 279 -16.26 -4.06 2.16
C TYR A 279 -16.68 -5.39 1.49
N GLU A 280 -16.91 -6.45 2.25
CA GLU A 280 -17.40 -7.74 1.72
C GLU A 280 -18.75 -7.56 1.02
N LEU A 281 -19.70 -6.82 1.61
CA LEU A 281 -20.98 -6.49 0.99
C LEU A 281 -20.82 -5.65 -0.30
N ILE A 282 -19.87 -4.69 -0.30
CA ILE A 282 -19.58 -3.90 -1.51
C ILE A 282 -19.03 -4.79 -2.62
N LEU A 283 -18.17 -5.76 -2.28
CA LEU A 283 -17.58 -6.71 -3.23
C LEU A 283 -18.61 -7.68 -3.83
N GLU A 284 -19.67 -8.02 -3.11
CA GLU A 284 -20.79 -8.82 -3.64
C GLU A 284 -21.52 -8.09 -4.77
N GLN A 285 -21.62 -6.76 -4.69
CA GLN A 285 -22.33 -5.94 -5.67
C GLN A 285 -21.43 -5.48 -6.83
N ASN A 286 -20.20 -5.06 -6.52
CA ASN A 286 -19.25 -4.53 -7.48
C ASN A 286 -17.80 -4.92 -7.10
N PRO A 287 -17.35 -6.12 -7.50
CA PRO A 287 -16.00 -6.57 -7.20
C PRO A 287 -14.97 -5.78 -8.01
N THR A 288 -14.11 -5.04 -7.31
CA THR A 288 -13.00 -4.30 -7.93
C THR A 288 -11.65 -4.71 -7.33
N PRO A 289 -10.55 -4.65 -8.11
CA PRO A 289 -9.21 -4.89 -7.58
C PRO A 289 -8.88 -3.99 -6.37
N GLU A 290 -9.30 -2.73 -6.42
CA GLU A 290 -9.04 -1.72 -5.40
C GLU A 290 -9.69 -2.10 -4.07
N ILE A 291 -10.96 -2.51 -4.08
CA ILE A 291 -11.69 -2.88 -2.86
C ILE A 291 -11.14 -4.20 -2.28
N HIS A 292 -10.84 -5.18 -3.14
CA HIS A 292 -10.17 -6.40 -2.68
C HIS A 292 -8.83 -6.09 -2.01
N ASN A 293 -8.03 -5.19 -2.60
CA ASN A 293 -6.76 -4.78 -1.99
C ASN A 293 -6.95 -4.04 -0.66
N GLN A 294 -7.92 -3.12 -0.54
CA GLN A 294 -8.19 -2.45 0.74
C GLN A 294 -8.66 -3.43 1.81
N THR A 295 -9.55 -4.36 1.47
CA THR A 295 -10.00 -5.41 2.40
C THR A 295 -8.83 -6.28 2.85
N GLY A 296 -7.95 -6.68 1.92
CA GLY A 296 -6.75 -7.45 2.21
C GLY A 296 -5.78 -6.72 3.14
N ILE A 297 -5.64 -5.39 3.03
CA ILE A 297 -4.80 -4.58 3.92
C ILE A 297 -5.33 -4.63 5.36
N LEU A 298 -6.64 -4.46 5.55
CA LEU A 298 -7.24 -4.51 6.90
C LEU A 298 -7.14 -5.90 7.52
N LEU A 299 -7.35 -6.96 6.72
CA LEU A 299 -7.15 -8.34 7.15
C LEU A 299 -5.68 -8.62 7.51
N PHE A 300 -4.74 -8.03 6.76
CA PHE A 300 -3.33 -8.17 7.07
C PHE A 300 -2.97 -7.47 8.40
N GLN A 301 -3.50 -6.28 8.65
CA GLN A 301 -3.28 -5.53 9.89
C GLN A 301 -3.87 -6.23 11.12
N SER A 302 -5.01 -6.90 10.97
CA SER A 302 -5.64 -7.71 12.02
C SER A 302 -4.98 -9.09 12.22
N GLY A 303 -4.01 -9.46 11.39
CA GLY A 303 -3.27 -10.73 11.48
C GLY A 303 -3.95 -11.92 10.80
N ASP A 304 -5.08 -11.71 10.14
CA ASP A 304 -5.81 -12.71 9.35
C ASP A 304 -5.12 -12.95 7.99
N TYR A 305 -3.90 -13.48 8.02
CA TYR A 305 -3.02 -13.60 6.84
C TYR A 305 -3.64 -14.40 5.69
N ASP A 306 -4.37 -15.48 5.98
CA ASP A 306 -4.97 -16.32 4.93
C ASP A 306 -6.08 -15.60 4.15
N LYS A 307 -6.97 -14.91 4.87
CA LYS A 307 -8.01 -14.09 4.22
C LYS A 307 -7.38 -12.92 3.46
N ALA A 308 -6.35 -12.28 4.02
CA ALA A 308 -5.62 -11.22 3.33
C ALA A 308 -5.01 -11.71 2.01
N ILE A 309 -4.36 -12.88 2.01
CA ILE A 309 -3.82 -13.55 0.81
C ILE A 309 -4.93 -13.77 -0.23
N ASP A 310 -6.08 -14.29 0.18
CA ASP A 310 -7.20 -14.54 -0.73
C ASP A 310 -7.71 -13.26 -1.38
N HIS A 311 -7.85 -12.18 -0.62
CA HIS A 311 -8.26 -10.88 -1.15
C HIS A 311 -7.22 -10.29 -2.12
N PHE A 312 -5.93 -10.33 -1.80
CA PHE A 312 -4.91 -9.85 -2.73
C PHE A 312 -4.84 -10.71 -4.01
N ARG A 313 -5.02 -12.02 -3.91
CA ARG A 313 -5.11 -12.91 -5.08
C ARG A 313 -6.32 -12.58 -5.94
N LYS A 314 -7.51 -12.37 -5.36
CA LYS A 314 -8.71 -11.93 -6.09
C LYS A 314 -8.48 -10.58 -6.80
N ALA A 315 -7.80 -9.63 -6.16
CA ALA A 315 -7.44 -8.37 -6.80
C ALA A 315 -6.55 -8.59 -8.05
N LEU A 316 -5.57 -9.49 -7.97
CA LEU A 316 -4.70 -9.84 -9.09
C LEU A 316 -5.41 -10.69 -10.16
N GLN A 317 -6.42 -11.48 -9.80
CA GLN A 317 -7.27 -12.18 -10.78
C GLN A 317 -8.08 -11.19 -11.61
N LEU A 318 -8.66 -10.17 -10.97
CA LEU A 318 -9.40 -9.11 -11.65
C LEU A 318 -8.48 -8.21 -12.49
N LYS A 319 -7.27 -7.93 -11.98
CA LYS A 319 -6.29 -7.08 -12.67
C LYS A 319 -4.86 -7.60 -12.43
N PRO A 320 -4.31 -8.45 -13.32
CA PRO A 320 -2.98 -9.06 -13.15
C PRO A 320 -1.84 -8.04 -13.00
N GLY A 321 -1.97 -6.87 -13.61
CA GLY A 321 -1.01 -5.77 -13.50
C GLY A 321 -1.19 -4.87 -12.28
N PHE A 322 -2.01 -5.24 -11.29
CA PHE A 322 -2.27 -4.39 -10.12
C PHE A 322 -1.13 -4.44 -9.11
N THR A 323 -0.11 -3.60 -9.34
CA THR A 323 1.13 -3.53 -8.56
C THR A 323 0.91 -3.41 -7.04
N PRO A 324 -0.03 -2.60 -6.52
CA PRO A 324 -0.28 -2.51 -5.08
C PRO A 324 -0.62 -3.88 -4.46
N ALA A 325 -1.55 -4.63 -5.07
CA ALA A 325 -1.93 -5.95 -4.57
C ALA A 325 -0.78 -6.95 -4.64
N ARG A 326 0.06 -6.91 -5.68
CA ARG A 326 1.25 -7.78 -5.79
C ARG A 326 2.26 -7.52 -4.67
N LYS A 327 2.52 -6.24 -4.35
CA LYS A 327 3.41 -5.85 -3.24
C LYS A 327 2.84 -6.27 -1.89
N ASN A 328 1.54 -6.04 -1.67
CA ASN A 328 0.89 -6.44 -0.43
C ASN A 328 0.84 -7.96 -0.26
N LEU A 329 0.62 -8.71 -1.35
CA LEU A 329 0.65 -10.17 -1.35
C LEU A 329 2.06 -10.70 -1.00
N LEU A 330 3.12 -10.09 -1.52
CA LEU A 330 4.49 -10.41 -1.14
C LEU A 330 4.72 -10.20 0.37
N ASN A 331 4.33 -9.04 0.88
CA ASN A 331 4.52 -8.68 2.29
C ASN A 331 3.73 -9.58 3.24
N VAL A 332 2.49 -9.95 2.90
CA VAL A 332 1.69 -10.83 3.77
C VAL A 332 2.25 -12.24 3.83
N TYR A 333 2.83 -12.78 2.74
CA TYR A 333 3.52 -14.07 2.80
C TYR A 333 4.74 -14.04 3.72
N LYS A 334 5.54 -12.97 3.65
CA LYS A 334 6.70 -12.79 4.53
C LYS A 334 6.27 -12.70 6.00
N ALA A 335 5.26 -11.89 6.30
CA ALA A 335 4.73 -11.75 7.65
C ALA A 335 4.11 -13.05 8.19
N LYS A 336 3.34 -13.77 7.35
CA LYS A 336 2.80 -15.09 7.68
C LYS A 336 3.93 -16.07 8.03
N ALA A 337 5.00 -16.11 7.21
CA ALA A 337 6.14 -16.97 7.47
C ALA A 337 6.87 -16.63 8.77
N GLU A 338 7.03 -15.34 9.08
CA GLU A 338 7.64 -14.91 10.34
C GLU A 338 6.80 -15.34 11.55
N ALA A 339 5.48 -15.17 11.48
CA ALA A 339 4.55 -15.61 12.53
C ALA A 339 4.59 -17.13 12.73
N LEU A 340 4.55 -17.90 11.64
CA LEU A 340 4.66 -19.36 11.66
C LEU A 340 6.00 -19.83 12.24
N MET A 341 7.10 -19.18 11.86
CA MET A 341 8.43 -19.47 12.42
C MET A 341 8.47 -19.25 13.94
N LYS A 342 7.83 -18.20 14.47
CA LYS A 342 7.74 -17.95 15.92
C LYS A 342 6.93 -19.03 16.64
N GLN A 343 5.99 -19.67 15.96
CA GLN A 343 5.17 -20.77 16.49
C GLN A 343 5.81 -22.15 16.28
N GLY A 344 6.93 -22.25 15.55
CA GLY A 344 7.60 -23.51 15.22
C GLY A 344 7.04 -24.24 13.98
N GLY A 345 6.09 -23.63 13.27
CA GLY A 345 5.53 -24.14 12.00
C GLY A 345 6.49 -23.89 10.83
N TYR A 346 7.62 -24.60 10.81
CA TYR A 346 8.69 -24.33 9.84
C TYR A 346 8.31 -24.71 8.41
N ASP A 347 7.56 -25.79 8.19
CA ASP A 347 7.18 -26.24 6.86
C ASP A 347 6.21 -25.26 6.17
N GLU A 348 5.21 -24.80 6.91
CA GLU A 348 4.26 -23.80 6.43
C GLU A 348 4.94 -22.45 6.18
N ALA A 349 5.92 -22.07 7.02
CA ALA A 349 6.72 -20.87 6.82
C ALA A 349 7.56 -20.95 5.53
N ILE A 350 8.15 -22.12 5.24
CA ILE A 350 8.89 -22.38 4.01
C ILE A 350 7.99 -22.22 2.79
N GLU A 351 6.78 -22.80 2.79
CA GLU A 351 5.85 -22.70 1.67
C GLU A 351 5.32 -21.26 1.45
N ALA A 352 5.12 -20.51 2.52
CA ALA A 352 4.79 -19.08 2.43
C ALA A 352 5.94 -18.29 1.78
N LEU A 353 7.19 -18.52 2.18
CA LEU A 353 8.35 -17.84 1.60
C LEU A 353 8.64 -18.25 0.15
N LYS A 354 8.44 -19.52 -0.21
CA LYS A 354 8.46 -19.94 -1.62
C LYS A 354 7.40 -19.21 -2.45
N SER A 355 6.22 -18.96 -1.87
CA SER A 355 5.17 -18.18 -2.51
C SER A 355 5.56 -16.71 -2.68
N ALA A 356 6.24 -16.12 -1.70
CA ALA A 356 6.84 -14.78 -1.80
C ALA A 356 7.90 -14.70 -2.91
N ILE A 357 8.84 -15.65 -2.96
CA ILE A 357 9.90 -15.71 -3.99
C ILE A 357 9.31 -15.86 -5.39
N LYS A 358 8.25 -16.65 -5.58
CA LYS A 358 7.53 -16.74 -6.87
C LYS A 358 6.98 -15.39 -7.34
N LEU A 359 6.59 -14.50 -6.42
CA LEU A 359 6.10 -13.16 -6.75
C LEU A 359 7.25 -12.20 -7.08
N ASN A 360 8.41 -12.34 -6.46
CA ASN A 360 9.58 -11.53 -6.75
C ASN A 360 10.89 -12.32 -6.56
N PRO A 361 11.37 -13.01 -7.61
CA PRO A 361 12.54 -13.90 -7.51
C PRO A 361 13.88 -13.18 -7.30
N VAL A 362 13.93 -11.86 -7.46
CA VAL A 362 15.16 -11.06 -7.33
C VAL A 362 15.22 -10.31 -6.00
N GLU A 363 14.23 -10.50 -5.12
CA GLU A 363 14.23 -9.89 -3.79
C GLU A 363 15.09 -10.71 -2.81
N ALA A 364 16.26 -10.19 -2.49
CA ALA A 364 17.21 -10.81 -1.57
C ALA A 364 16.62 -11.08 -0.16
N GLU A 365 15.70 -10.25 0.32
CA GLU A 365 15.11 -10.40 1.66
C GLU A 365 14.26 -11.67 1.81
N SER A 366 13.46 -12.02 0.80
CA SER A 366 12.65 -13.25 0.83
C SER A 366 13.51 -14.51 0.86
N HIS A 367 14.63 -14.52 0.11
CA HIS A 367 15.63 -15.59 0.16
C HIS A 367 16.34 -15.67 1.52
N LEU A 368 16.68 -14.52 2.12
CA LEU A 368 17.30 -14.46 3.45
C LEU A 368 16.38 -15.07 4.50
N MET A 369 15.10 -14.67 4.51
CA MET A 369 14.11 -15.22 5.44
C MET A 369 13.95 -16.73 5.26
N LEU A 370 13.93 -17.22 4.01
CA LEU A 370 13.83 -18.66 3.73
C LEU A 370 15.05 -19.41 4.27
N GLY A 371 16.26 -18.91 4.02
CA GLY A 371 17.48 -19.48 4.58
C GLY A 371 17.47 -19.53 6.11
N VAL A 372 16.95 -18.50 6.78
CA VAL A 372 16.82 -18.48 8.25
C VAL A 372 15.85 -19.56 8.75
N VAL A 373 14.70 -19.71 8.12
CA VAL A 373 13.70 -20.74 8.49
C VAL A 373 14.26 -22.15 8.24
N LEU A 374 14.93 -22.37 7.11
CA LEU A 374 15.59 -23.64 6.79
C LEU A 374 16.68 -23.97 7.81
N SER A 375 17.50 -23.00 8.19
CA SER A 375 18.55 -23.17 9.20
C SER A 375 17.96 -23.55 10.56
N ARG A 376 16.89 -22.86 11.00
CA ARG A 376 16.21 -23.18 12.26
C ARG A 376 15.50 -24.53 12.27
N SER A 377 15.08 -25.03 11.11
CA SER A 377 14.51 -26.37 10.97
C SER A 377 15.55 -27.48 10.76
N GLY A 378 16.85 -27.15 10.81
CA GLY A 378 17.95 -28.10 10.64
C GLY A 378 18.25 -28.49 9.18
N ARG A 379 17.60 -27.84 8.20
CA ARG A 379 17.82 -28.07 6.76
C ARG A 379 19.00 -27.23 6.27
N PHE A 380 20.19 -27.51 6.80
CA PHE A 380 21.36 -26.65 6.61
C PHE A 380 21.87 -26.59 5.17
N ALA A 381 21.74 -27.67 4.38
CA ALA A 381 22.15 -27.67 2.98
C ALA A 381 21.30 -26.67 2.17
N ASP A 382 19.97 -26.80 2.24
CA ASP A 382 19.04 -25.88 1.58
C ASP A 382 19.22 -24.43 2.07
N ALA A 383 19.45 -24.24 3.37
CA ALA A 383 19.71 -22.92 3.94
C ALA A 383 20.97 -22.27 3.33
N ALA A 384 22.03 -23.05 3.11
CA ALA A 384 23.26 -22.55 2.50
C ALA A 384 23.02 -22.08 1.07
N ASP A 385 22.27 -22.84 0.27
CA ASP A 385 21.92 -22.47 -1.11
C ASP A 385 21.14 -21.15 -1.18
N GLU A 386 20.21 -20.94 -0.25
CA GLU A 386 19.45 -19.70 -0.16
C GLU A 386 20.33 -18.51 0.26
N PHE A 387 21.19 -18.66 1.26
CA PHE A 387 22.12 -17.58 1.64
C PHE A 387 23.15 -17.27 0.55
N GLU A 388 23.62 -18.27 -0.19
CA GLU A 388 24.45 -18.05 -1.38
C GLU A 388 23.70 -17.26 -2.46
N THR A 389 22.41 -17.55 -2.66
CA THR A 389 21.55 -16.79 -3.57
C THR A 389 21.42 -15.33 -3.12
N VAL A 390 21.24 -15.08 -1.81
CA VAL A 390 21.24 -13.71 -1.26
C VAL A 390 22.55 -12.98 -1.58
N LEU A 391 23.70 -13.63 -1.41
CA LEU A 391 25.01 -13.02 -1.70
C LEU A 391 25.28 -12.85 -3.21
N LYS A 392 24.66 -13.65 -4.08
CA LYS A 392 24.67 -13.42 -5.54
C LYS A 392 23.86 -12.19 -5.92
N LEU A 393 22.68 -12.01 -5.30
CA LEU A 393 21.81 -10.85 -5.53
C LEU A 393 22.39 -9.57 -4.92
N ASN A 394 22.98 -9.67 -3.73
CA ASN A 394 23.61 -8.58 -3.01
C ASN A 394 24.84 -9.05 -2.22
N PRO A 395 26.06 -8.90 -2.78
CA PRO A 395 27.30 -9.30 -2.10
C PRO A 395 27.57 -8.58 -0.78
N GLY A 396 26.94 -7.43 -0.54
CA GLY A 396 27.09 -6.62 0.66
C GLY A 396 26.21 -7.05 1.84
N TYR A 397 25.38 -8.09 1.69
CA TYR A 397 24.43 -8.52 2.72
C TYR A 397 25.15 -9.20 3.90
N LYS A 398 25.57 -8.38 4.88
CA LYS A 398 26.36 -8.84 6.04
C LYS A 398 25.66 -9.97 6.81
N GLU A 399 24.35 -9.88 6.99
CA GLU A 399 23.57 -10.89 7.69
C GLU A 399 23.62 -12.25 6.98
N ALA A 400 23.41 -12.29 5.67
CA ALA A 400 23.52 -13.53 4.88
C ALA A 400 24.93 -14.14 4.98
N LYS A 401 25.98 -13.32 4.98
CA LYS A 401 27.36 -13.78 5.14
C LYS A 401 27.58 -14.47 6.50
N LEU A 402 27.05 -13.89 7.58
CA LEU A 402 27.15 -14.45 8.92
C LEU A 402 26.32 -15.73 9.06
N ASN A 403 25.09 -15.74 8.54
CA ASN A 403 24.22 -16.91 8.58
C ASN A 403 24.77 -18.07 7.72
N LEU A 404 25.35 -17.78 6.56
CA LEU A 404 26.03 -18.79 5.72
C LEU A 404 27.25 -19.38 6.43
N ALA A 405 28.05 -18.55 7.12
CA ALA A 405 29.17 -19.03 7.93
C ALA A 405 28.70 -19.97 9.06
N ALA A 406 27.64 -19.60 9.77
CA ALA A 406 27.06 -20.44 10.82
C ALA A 406 26.47 -21.76 10.26
N THR A 407 25.88 -21.69 9.07
CA THR A 407 25.28 -22.84 8.38
C THR A 407 26.36 -23.82 7.91
N TYR A 408 27.45 -23.35 7.31
CA TYR A 408 28.60 -24.20 6.96
C TYR A 408 29.27 -24.82 8.19
N ASN A 409 29.35 -24.10 9.32
CA ASN A 409 29.82 -24.69 10.57
C ASN A 409 28.91 -25.84 11.03
N SER A 410 27.59 -25.68 10.92
CA SER A 410 26.62 -26.72 11.31
C SER A 410 26.74 -27.97 10.42
N LEU A 411 26.84 -27.78 9.10
CA LEU A 411 27.13 -28.88 8.16
C LEU A 411 28.47 -29.56 8.46
N GLY A 412 29.50 -28.79 8.83
CA GLY A 412 30.80 -29.32 9.24
C GLY A 412 30.70 -30.19 10.49
N ILE A 413 29.88 -29.81 11.46
CA ILE A 413 29.60 -30.60 12.66
C ILE A 413 28.89 -31.91 12.30
N GLU A 414 27.93 -31.89 11.37
CA GLU A 414 27.25 -33.09 10.89
C GLU A 414 28.20 -34.04 10.15
N ALA A 415 29.08 -33.52 9.30
CA ALA A 415 30.13 -34.29 8.64
C ALA A 415 31.12 -34.89 9.66
N THR A 416 31.49 -34.12 10.69
CA THR A 416 32.33 -34.58 11.82
C THR A 416 31.68 -35.76 12.53
N ARG A 417 30.37 -35.70 12.82
CA ARG A 417 29.61 -36.80 13.45
C ARG A 417 29.55 -38.06 12.58
N ARG A 418 29.57 -37.91 11.26
CA ARG A 418 29.64 -39.02 10.30
C ARG A 418 31.05 -39.57 10.09
N GLY A 419 32.08 -38.94 10.66
CA GLY A 419 33.49 -39.29 10.42
C GLY A 419 34.01 -38.88 9.04
N GLU A 420 33.27 -38.02 8.32
CA GLU A 420 33.62 -37.51 6.99
C GLU A 420 34.58 -36.32 7.12
N TRP A 421 35.81 -36.58 7.56
CA TRP A 421 36.75 -35.53 7.96
C TRP A 421 37.13 -34.54 6.85
N ASP A 422 37.31 -35.03 5.61
CA ASP A 422 37.71 -34.15 4.49
C ASP A 422 36.61 -33.16 4.14
N GLU A 423 35.35 -33.60 4.21
CA GLU A 423 34.19 -32.75 3.99
C GLU A 423 34.00 -31.76 5.15
N ALA A 424 34.16 -32.22 6.39
CA ALA A 424 34.12 -31.35 7.57
C ALA A 424 35.16 -30.21 7.48
N ILE A 425 36.41 -30.54 7.15
CA ILE A 425 37.49 -29.56 6.95
C ILE A 425 37.08 -28.52 5.89
N ARG A 426 36.63 -28.98 4.71
CA ARG A 426 36.21 -28.09 3.61
C ARG A 426 35.11 -27.13 4.03
N LEU A 427 34.13 -27.61 4.80
CA LEU A 427 33.00 -26.82 5.29
C LEU A 427 33.44 -25.79 6.35
N TYR A 428 34.29 -26.17 7.31
CA TYR A 428 34.82 -25.23 8.29
C TYR A 428 35.71 -24.15 7.66
N GLU A 429 36.51 -24.50 6.65
CA GLU A 429 37.30 -23.52 5.88
C GLU A 429 36.40 -22.53 5.14
N LYS A 430 35.33 -23.02 4.48
CA LYS A 430 34.31 -22.15 3.87
C LYS A 430 33.72 -21.18 4.91
N ALA A 431 33.39 -21.70 6.08
CA ALA A 431 32.80 -20.92 7.17
C ALA A 431 33.78 -19.84 7.69
N LEU A 432 35.06 -20.17 7.89
CA LEU A 432 36.11 -19.22 8.31
C LEU A 432 36.40 -18.16 7.23
N ARG A 433 36.36 -18.50 5.94
CA ARG A 433 36.49 -17.48 4.87
C ARG A 433 35.40 -16.41 4.96
N LEU A 434 34.19 -16.79 5.37
CA LEU A 434 33.07 -15.87 5.53
C LEU A 434 33.15 -15.10 6.84
N ASN A 435 33.56 -15.75 7.94
CA ASN A 435 33.72 -15.13 9.25
C ASN A 435 35.04 -15.58 9.95
N PRO A 436 36.17 -14.91 9.66
CA PRO A 436 37.49 -15.33 10.15
C PRO A 436 37.67 -15.25 11.68
N GLU A 437 36.89 -14.38 12.33
CA GLU A 437 37.01 -14.07 13.76
C GLU A 437 36.26 -15.06 14.67
N ARG A 438 35.46 -15.97 14.11
CA ARG A 438 34.64 -16.91 14.89
C ARG A 438 35.51 -18.06 15.44
N LYS A 439 36.00 -17.87 16.67
CA LYS A 439 36.88 -18.82 17.39
C LYS A 439 36.32 -20.26 17.43
N GLU A 440 35.01 -20.42 17.60
CA GLU A 440 34.34 -21.73 17.63
C GLU A 440 34.60 -22.53 16.34
N ILE A 441 34.48 -21.91 15.16
CA ILE A 441 34.73 -22.59 13.87
C ILE A 441 36.20 -23.01 13.78
N ARG A 442 37.12 -22.15 14.24
CA ARG A 442 38.55 -22.46 14.25
C ARG A 442 38.86 -23.67 15.13
N SER A 443 38.25 -23.74 16.32
CA SER A 443 38.36 -24.90 17.20
C SER A 443 37.81 -26.17 16.55
N ASN A 444 36.67 -26.09 15.88
CA ASN A 444 36.09 -27.24 15.15
C ASN A 444 36.98 -27.70 13.99
N LEU A 445 37.62 -26.78 13.26
CA LEU A 445 38.56 -27.11 12.20
C LEU A 445 39.83 -27.80 12.74
N VAL A 446 40.38 -27.32 13.87
CA VAL A 446 41.50 -27.98 14.55
C VAL A 446 41.13 -29.40 14.95
N ALA A 447 39.94 -29.61 15.54
CA ALA A 447 39.46 -30.93 15.91
C ALA A 447 39.28 -31.86 14.69
N ALA A 448 38.79 -31.34 13.57
CA ALA A 448 38.64 -32.12 12.34
C ALA A 448 40.00 -32.55 11.75
N HIS A 449 40.99 -31.66 11.70
CA HIS A 449 42.36 -32.01 11.31
C HIS A 449 43.01 -33.02 12.25
N TRP A 450 42.81 -32.86 13.57
CA TRP A 450 43.28 -33.82 14.57
C TRP A 450 42.70 -35.21 14.33
N ASN A 451 41.37 -35.33 14.22
CA ASN A 451 40.70 -36.61 14.02
C ASN A 451 41.08 -37.27 12.70
N LYS A 452 41.28 -36.48 11.63
CA LYS A 452 41.81 -36.99 10.36
C LYS A 452 43.22 -37.56 10.52
N SER A 453 44.08 -36.87 11.27
CA SER A 453 45.43 -37.34 11.57
C SER A 453 45.41 -38.65 12.36
N GLU A 454 44.62 -38.72 13.43
CA GLU A 454 44.45 -39.94 14.23
C GLU A 454 43.96 -41.13 13.39
N SER A 455 42.97 -40.88 12.52
CA SER A 455 42.51 -41.89 11.57
C SER A 455 43.63 -42.40 10.65
N LEU A 456 44.48 -41.51 10.14
CA LEU A 456 45.63 -41.88 9.31
C LEU A 456 46.73 -42.61 10.10
N ILE A 457 46.99 -42.20 11.34
CA ILE A 457 47.93 -42.88 12.26
C ILE A 457 47.47 -44.31 12.52
N SER A 458 46.18 -44.52 12.78
CA SER A 458 45.62 -45.86 12.99
C SER A 458 45.75 -46.76 11.76
N GLN A 459 45.81 -46.18 10.56
CA GLN A 459 46.06 -46.88 9.29
C GLN A 459 47.57 -47.05 8.99
N GLY A 460 48.46 -46.60 9.88
CA GLY A 460 49.92 -46.62 9.66
C GLY A 460 50.42 -45.56 8.66
N ARG A 461 49.56 -44.64 8.22
CA ARG A 461 49.87 -43.60 7.23
C ARG A 461 50.46 -42.36 7.90
N TYR A 462 51.67 -42.52 8.42
CA TYR A 462 52.38 -41.51 9.22
C TYR A 462 52.72 -40.21 8.47
N ARG A 463 53.16 -40.29 7.20
CA ARG A 463 53.55 -39.10 6.43
C ARG A 463 52.37 -38.14 6.16
N PRO A 464 51.21 -38.62 5.64
CA PRO A 464 50.02 -37.78 5.53
C PRO A 464 49.51 -37.25 6.88
N ALA A 465 49.58 -38.06 7.95
CA ALA A 465 49.13 -37.64 9.28
C ALA A 465 49.89 -36.39 9.80
N LEU A 466 51.19 -36.28 9.49
CA LEU A 466 52.00 -35.11 9.83
C LEU A 466 51.53 -33.83 9.15
N GLU A 467 50.96 -33.91 7.93
CA GLU A 467 50.45 -32.73 7.22
C GLU A 467 49.26 -32.12 7.98
N TYR A 468 48.34 -32.97 8.42
CA TYR A 468 47.18 -32.53 9.19
C TYR A 468 47.54 -32.01 10.59
N LEU A 469 48.52 -32.63 11.28
CA LEU A 469 49.02 -32.10 12.56
C LEU A 469 49.70 -30.73 12.41
N ARG A 470 50.39 -30.49 11.30
CA ARG A 470 50.93 -29.15 10.99
C ARG A 470 49.82 -28.13 10.78
N ARG A 471 48.73 -28.49 10.09
CA ARG A 471 47.55 -27.61 9.97
C ARG A 471 46.92 -27.30 11.33
N CYS A 472 46.88 -28.25 12.25
CA CYS A 472 46.45 -27.96 13.63
C CYS A 472 47.32 -26.88 14.28
N LEU A 473 48.64 -26.94 14.12
CA LEU A 473 49.58 -25.96 14.66
C LEU A 473 49.53 -24.60 13.94
N GLU A 474 49.23 -24.55 12.65
CA GLU A 474 48.99 -23.29 11.94
C GLU A 474 47.77 -22.55 12.49
N LEU A 475 46.72 -23.30 12.86
CA LEU A 475 45.48 -22.76 13.42
C LEU A 475 45.56 -22.49 14.93
N ASN A 476 46.36 -23.29 15.64
CA ASN A 476 46.62 -23.17 17.08
C ASN A 476 48.09 -23.50 17.40
N PRO A 477 48.99 -22.49 17.37
CA PRO A 477 50.43 -22.71 17.59
C PRO A 477 50.82 -23.23 18.97
N SER A 478 49.95 -23.08 19.98
CA SER A 478 50.20 -23.52 21.36
C SER A 478 49.63 -24.91 21.67
N LEU A 479 49.22 -25.68 20.67
CA LEU A 479 48.69 -27.04 20.83
C LEU A 479 49.83 -28.04 21.14
N LYS A 480 50.16 -28.19 22.43
CA LYS A 480 51.25 -29.06 22.92
C LYS A 480 51.06 -30.54 22.51
N GLU A 481 49.82 -31.01 22.47
CA GLU A 481 49.46 -32.38 22.10
C GLU A 481 49.85 -32.68 20.64
N ALA A 482 49.76 -31.69 19.75
CA ALA A 482 50.18 -31.85 18.35
C ALA A 482 51.70 -31.94 18.21
N TYR A 483 52.47 -31.17 18.99
CA TYR A 483 53.92 -31.31 19.04
C TYR A 483 54.36 -32.69 19.57
N LEU A 484 53.68 -33.20 20.60
CA LEU A 484 53.91 -34.57 21.10
C LEU A 484 53.69 -35.60 20.00
N GLN A 485 52.52 -35.59 19.34
CA GLN A 485 52.18 -36.56 18.29
C GLN A 485 53.14 -36.49 17.09
N ILE A 486 53.52 -35.28 16.65
CA ILE A 486 54.54 -35.10 15.60
C ILE A 486 55.87 -35.74 16.01
N GLY A 487 56.28 -35.55 17.27
CA GLY A 487 57.50 -36.16 17.83
C GLY A 487 57.46 -37.69 17.82
N VAL A 488 56.36 -38.27 18.29
CA VAL A 488 56.13 -39.72 18.30
C VAL A 488 56.13 -40.30 16.88
N ILE A 489 55.48 -39.63 15.93
CA ILE A 489 55.45 -40.08 14.54
C ILE A 489 56.84 -40.03 13.90
N HIS A 490 57.61 -38.95 14.10
CA HIS A 490 58.98 -38.86 13.59
C HIS A 490 59.88 -39.93 14.21
N ALA A 491 59.71 -40.27 15.48
CA ALA A 491 60.41 -41.37 16.13
C ALA A 491 60.10 -42.73 15.47
N LYS A 492 58.82 -43.01 15.18
CA LYS A 492 58.39 -44.21 14.43
C LYS A 492 58.98 -44.28 13.02
N LEU A 493 59.17 -43.13 12.37
CA LEU A 493 59.83 -43.00 11.08
C LEU A 493 61.37 -43.01 11.15
N ARG A 494 61.96 -43.15 12.35
CA ARG A 494 63.40 -43.07 12.64
C ARG A 494 64.05 -41.74 12.24
N GLU A 495 63.25 -40.67 12.19
CA GLU A 495 63.72 -39.31 11.96
C GLU A 495 64.03 -38.61 13.29
N TYR A 496 64.95 -39.20 14.06
CA TYR A 496 65.19 -38.82 15.46
C TYR A 496 65.49 -37.34 15.71
N PRO A 497 66.27 -36.63 14.87
CA PRO A 497 66.48 -35.18 15.07
C PRO A 497 65.17 -34.38 15.03
N LYS A 498 64.26 -34.70 14.10
CA LYS A 498 62.95 -34.03 13.99
C LYS A 498 62.05 -34.40 15.17
N ALA A 499 62.12 -35.64 15.64
CA ALA A 499 61.38 -36.11 16.80
C ALA A 499 61.80 -35.36 18.07
N ILE A 500 63.11 -35.22 18.31
CA ILE A 500 63.68 -34.47 19.44
C ILE A 500 63.20 -33.02 19.41
N THR A 501 63.31 -32.33 18.27
CA THR A 501 62.86 -30.93 18.14
C THR A 501 61.38 -30.78 18.45
N ALA A 502 60.52 -31.67 17.97
CA ALA A 502 59.09 -31.60 18.22
C ALA A 502 58.73 -31.86 19.70
N LEU A 503 59.38 -32.86 20.33
CA LEU A 503 59.15 -33.18 21.75
C LEU A 503 59.67 -32.09 22.69
N GLN A 504 60.80 -31.46 22.36
CA GLN A 504 61.31 -30.29 23.07
C GLN A 504 60.30 -29.14 23.02
N LYS A 505 59.74 -28.84 21.84
CA LYS A 505 58.68 -27.84 21.71
C LYS A 505 57.44 -28.17 22.54
N ALA A 506 57.03 -29.45 22.61
CA ALA A 506 55.91 -29.86 23.47
C ALA A 506 56.20 -29.56 24.96
N ILE A 507 57.44 -29.77 25.42
CA ILE A 507 57.88 -29.48 26.79
C ILE A 507 58.05 -27.97 27.02
N GLU A 508 58.44 -27.19 26.01
CA GLU A 508 58.47 -25.74 26.08
C GLU A 508 57.07 -25.16 26.28
N MET A 509 56.06 -25.72 25.61
CA MET A 509 54.65 -25.32 25.78
C MET A 509 54.09 -25.73 27.16
N ASP A 510 54.51 -26.88 27.68
CA ASP A 510 54.15 -27.35 29.02
C ASP A 510 55.34 -28.06 29.69
N PRO A 511 56.07 -27.35 30.58
CA PRO A 511 57.22 -27.90 31.29
C PRO A 511 56.92 -29.13 32.15
N ASN A 512 55.65 -29.39 32.48
CA ASN A 512 55.23 -30.54 33.27
C ASN A 512 54.68 -31.69 32.41
N TYR A 513 54.82 -31.63 31.08
CA TYR A 513 54.30 -32.65 30.18
C TYR A 513 55.11 -33.96 30.25
N ALA A 514 54.75 -34.82 31.22
CA ALA A 514 55.48 -36.04 31.54
C ALA A 514 55.62 -37.00 30.34
N GLU A 515 54.55 -37.14 29.55
CA GLU A 515 54.54 -37.99 28.36
C GLU A 515 55.56 -37.53 27.30
N ALA A 516 55.69 -36.21 27.07
CA ALA A 516 56.67 -35.67 26.16
C ALA A 516 58.11 -35.90 26.64
N LYS A 517 58.38 -35.75 27.95
CA LYS A 517 59.70 -36.05 28.54
C LYS A 517 60.07 -37.53 28.41
N TYR A 518 59.12 -38.42 28.67
CA TYR A 518 59.31 -39.86 28.53
C TYR A 518 59.62 -40.24 27.09
N ASN A 519 58.84 -39.75 26.12
CA ASN A 519 59.07 -40.00 24.71
C ASN A 519 60.40 -39.40 24.23
N LEU A 520 60.81 -38.24 24.75
CA LEU A 520 62.09 -37.61 24.41
C LEU A 520 63.28 -38.47 24.88
N LEU A 521 63.21 -38.99 26.11
CA LEU A 521 64.23 -39.91 26.64
C LEU A 521 64.32 -41.19 25.80
N ALA A 522 63.17 -41.78 25.45
CA ALA A 522 63.10 -42.97 24.60
C ALA A 522 63.73 -42.72 23.21
N VAL A 523 63.49 -41.54 22.62
CA VAL A 523 64.09 -41.13 21.34
C VAL A 523 65.60 -40.96 21.46
N TYR A 524 66.13 -40.37 22.55
CA TYR A 524 67.58 -40.27 22.74
C TYR A 524 68.25 -41.64 22.87
N HIS A 525 67.65 -42.57 23.61
CA HIS A 525 68.15 -43.94 23.68
C HIS A 525 68.15 -44.64 22.32
N ALA A 526 67.08 -44.48 21.54
CA ALA A 526 66.98 -45.06 20.20
C ALA A 526 67.90 -44.40 19.16
N TYR A 527 68.31 -43.14 19.37
CA TYR A 527 69.24 -42.43 18.49
C TYR A 527 70.71 -42.75 18.79
N ALA A 528 71.01 -43.16 20.02
CA ALA A 528 72.34 -43.55 20.47
C ALA A 528 72.70 -45.02 20.15
N GLN A 529 71.71 -45.84 19.77
CA GLN A 529 71.85 -47.20 19.26
C GLN A 529 71.89 -47.17 17.73
#